data_AF-A0A956PB40-F1
#
_entry.id   AF-A0A956PB40-F1
#
_cell.length_a   1.000
_cell.length_b   1.000
_cell.length_c   1.000
_cell.angle_alpha   90.00
_cell.angle_beta   90.00
_cell.angle_gamma   90.00
#
_symmetry.space_group_name_H-M   'P 1'
#
loop_
_entity.id
_entity.type
_entity.pdbx_description
1 polymer ?
#
loop_
_entity_poly.entity_id
_entity_poly.type
_entity_poly.pdbx_seq_one_letter_code
_entity_poly.pdbx_strand_id
1 'polypeptide(L)'
;MAAGMSADLMAAALFAFAVGAWIARRDLPGGLALEIAILKAAIPFAYFAWFFQRTWTFLDDYEYLRIGGAVLNGGLDPVTALFTERGLTKLFSLSGSRHILYGWWNVLGQWLFGSHYYAPVFLNVALTFACGAFLVRIAQRVGFSRSYRRLFLVFFLLHWDVIAWSSFTNLKDILMMTLTMGNLLSVYRLRERFTLPRLGLLLGGILAVSFLRFYAVLFLIAAAGLWIFFAGRFRGRWLIAAAAVAVAAPAFPWVLGHLGSVSPTAVPMGLIRFPLTPQPWSVAEGKDFLIVPATLHWLLYAPALLGGVLLWRRAPASRLVLIYGVVVILAYAATPLLQGVRQRVQLIPIFAWLQFHFAWEIARDILVRARGRATRLQAAT
;
A
#
# COMPACT_ATOMS: atom_id res chain seq x y z
N MET A 1 -3.26 -24.66 15.39
CA MET A 1 -3.84 -25.71 14.54
C MET A 1 -4.51 -25.03 13.36
N ALA A 2 -4.25 -25.53 12.15
CA ALA A 2 -4.97 -25.09 10.96
C ALA A 2 -6.47 -25.31 11.19
N ALA A 3 -7.30 -24.39 10.72
CA ALA A 3 -8.76 -24.52 10.85
C ALA A 3 -9.31 -25.66 9.96
N GLY A 4 -8.47 -26.22 9.08
CA GLY A 4 -8.89 -27.11 8.02
C GLY A 4 -9.65 -26.36 6.92
N MET A 5 -10.28 -27.11 6.02
CA MET A 5 -11.21 -26.53 5.06
C MET A 5 -12.55 -26.26 5.74
N SER A 6 -12.92 -24.99 5.86
CA SER A 6 -14.24 -24.57 6.34
C SER A 6 -15.04 -23.86 5.25
N ALA A 7 -16.37 -23.84 5.37
CA ALA A 7 -17.23 -23.08 4.47
C ALA A 7 -16.91 -21.58 4.50
N ASP A 8 -16.64 -21.03 5.69
CA ASP A 8 -16.23 -19.64 5.90
C ASP A 8 -14.91 -19.29 5.18
N LEU A 9 -13.92 -20.18 5.23
CA LEU A 9 -12.65 -20.01 4.52
C LEU A 9 -12.85 -20.01 3.00
N MET A 10 -13.68 -20.92 2.50
CA MET A 10 -14.05 -20.98 1.08
C MET A 10 -14.78 -19.70 0.65
N ALA A 11 -15.74 -19.22 1.46
CA ALA A 11 -16.47 -17.99 1.19
C ALA A 11 -15.55 -16.76 1.14
N ALA A 12 -14.62 -16.64 2.09
CA ALA A 12 -13.63 -15.56 2.10
C ALA A 12 -12.71 -15.58 0.86
N ALA A 13 -12.27 -16.78 0.46
CA ALA A 13 -11.45 -16.95 -0.75
C ALA A 13 -12.21 -16.61 -2.03
N LEU A 14 -13.45 -17.12 -2.18
CA LEU A 14 -14.32 -16.81 -3.31
C LEU A 14 -14.64 -15.32 -3.39
N PHE A 15 -14.85 -14.65 -2.25
CA PHE A 15 -15.04 -13.20 -2.19
C PHE A 15 -13.81 -12.46 -2.73
N ALA A 16 -12.61 -12.76 -2.20
CA ALA A 16 -11.39 -12.10 -2.64
C ALA A 16 -11.10 -12.35 -4.12
N PHE A 17 -11.35 -13.58 -4.60
CA PHE A 17 -11.29 -13.94 -6.02
C PHE A 17 -12.26 -13.11 -6.87
N ALA A 18 -13.55 -13.08 -6.52
CA ALA A 18 -14.58 -12.40 -7.30
C ALA A 18 -14.34 -10.88 -7.36
N VAL A 19 -14.04 -10.26 -6.21
CA VAL A 19 -13.72 -8.83 -6.13
C VAL A 19 -12.42 -8.53 -6.90
N GLY A 20 -11.39 -9.36 -6.71
CA GLY A 20 -10.11 -9.20 -7.39
C GLY A 20 -10.24 -9.28 -8.91
N ALA A 21 -10.92 -10.31 -9.43
CA ALA A 21 -11.20 -10.47 -10.85
C ALA A 21 -12.03 -9.31 -11.41
N TRP A 22 -13.06 -8.86 -10.67
CA TRP A 22 -13.90 -7.73 -11.08
C TRP A 22 -13.15 -6.40 -11.17
N ILE A 23 -12.18 -6.16 -10.29
CA ILE A 23 -11.32 -4.97 -10.35
C ILE A 23 -10.30 -5.14 -11.48
N ALA A 24 -9.58 -6.27 -11.53
CA ALA A 24 -8.50 -6.52 -12.48
C ALA A 24 -8.96 -6.53 -13.94
N ARG A 25 -10.15 -7.05 -14.24
CA ARG A 25 -10.72 -7.09 -15.61
C ARG A 25 -10.92 -5.70 -16.24
N ARG A 26 -10.90 -4.63 -15.44
CA ARG A 26 -11.01 -3.25 -15.95
C ARG A 26 -9.77 -2.83 -16.75
N ASP A 27 -8.62 -3.42 -16.45
CA ASP A 27 -7.34 -3.03 -17.02
C ASP A 27 -6.63 -4.21 -17.74
N LEU A 28 -6.91 -5.46 -17.33
CA LEU A 28 -6.37 -6.70 -17.92
C LEU A 28 -7.38 -7.43 -18.83
N PRO A 29 -6.91 -8.27 -19.78
CA PRO A 29 -7.77 -9.26 -20.44
C PRO A 29 -8.45 -10.19 -19.43
N GLY A 30 -9.66 -10.66 -19.75
CA GLY A 30 -10.48 -11.47 -18.84
C GLY A 30 -9.78 -12.70 -18.29
N GLY A 31 -9.16 -13.51 -19.15
CA GLY A 31 -8.42 -14.72 -18.73
C GLY A 31 -7.30 -14.41 -17.74
N LEU A 32 -6.43 -13.46 -18.07
CA LEU A 32 -5.33 -13.05 -17.19
C LEU A 32 -5.82 -12.44 -15.86
N ALA A 33 -6.94 -11.71 -15.88
CA ALA A 33 -7.56 -11.19 -14.66
C ALA A 33 -8.04 -12.32 -13.73
N LEU A 34 -8.62 -13.39 -14.30
CA LEU A 34 -9.05 -14.57 -13.57
C LEU A 34 -7.86 -15.34 -13.01
N GLU A 35 -6.82 -15.59 -13.82
CA GLU A 35 -5.60 -16.29 -13.38
C GLU A 35 -4.94 -15.60 -12.18
N ILE A 36 -4.77 -14.28 -12.24
CA ILE A 36 -4.18 -13.51 -11.14
C ILE A 36 -5.08 -13.54 -9.90
N ALA A 37 -6.40 -13.44 -10.08
CA ALA A 37 -7.35 -13.53 -8.98
C ALA A 37 -7.33 -14.92 -8.30
N ILE A 38 -7.25 -15.99 -9.09
CA ILE A 38 -7.13 -17.37 -8.60
C ILE A 38 -5.85 -17.49 -7.78
N LEU A 39 -4.70 -17.11 -8.34
CA LEU A 39 -3.42 -17.22 -7.64
C LEU A 39 -3.42 -16.44 -6.32
N LYS A 40 -3.97 -15.22 -6.34
CA LYS A 40 -4.08 -14.36 -5.16
C LYS A 40 -4.99 -14.90 -4.07
N ALA A 41 -6.08 -15.56 -4.42
CA ALA A 41 -6.99 -16.17 -3.45
C ALA A 41 -6.47 -17.53 -2.97
N ALA A 42 -5.81 -18.30 -3.85
CA ALA A 42 -5.29 -19.63 -3.56
C ALA A 42 -4.15 -19.61 -2.54
N ILE A 43 -3.26 -18.62 -2.57
CA ILE A 43 -2.14 -18.50 -1.62
C ILE A 43 -2.61 -18.43 -0.15
N PRO A 44 -3.43 -17.43 0.27
CA PRO A 44 -3.94 -17.35 1.63
C PRO A 44 -4.89 -18.53 1.94
N PHE A 45 -5.69 -18.99 0.98
CA PHE A 45 -6.55 -20.16 1.19
C PHE A 45 -5.72 -21.40 1.57
N ALA A 46 -4.68 -21.70 0.80
CA ALA A 46 -3.81 -22.82 1.06
C ALA A 46 -3.07 -22.66 2.40
N TYR A 47 -2.59 -21.46 2.69
CA TYR A 47 -1.94 -21.17 3.95
C TYR A 47 -2.87 -21.44 5.14
N PHE A 48 -4.09 -20.88 5.14
CA PHE A 48 -5.01 -21.05 6.28
C PHE A 48 -5.61 -22.46 6.39
N ALA A 49 -5.78 -23.16 5.26
CA ALA A 49 -6.29 -24.52 5.24
C ALA A 49 -5.27 -25.54 5.79
N TRP A 50 -3.99 -25.41 5.46
CA TRP A 50 -3.00 -26.46 5.72
C TRP A 50 -1.75 -26.00 6.49
N PHE A 51 -1.28 -24.77 6.28
CA PHE A 51 0.03 -24.33 6.75
C PHE A 51 -0.04 -23.27 7.85
N PHE A 52 -1.21 -23.00 8.43
CA PHE A 52 -1.38 -21.88 9.36
C PHE A 52 -0.48 -22.02 10.60
N GLN A 53 0.47 -21.10 10.73
CA GLN A 53 1.38 -21.02 11.87
C GLN A 53 1.00 -19.87 12.79
N ARG A 54 0.66 -20.19 14.04
CA ARG A 54 0.33 -19.17 15.06
C ARG A 54 1.54 -18.32 15.47
N THR A 55 2.76 -18.79 15.22
CA THR A 55 3.98 -18.02 15.50
C THR A 55 4.15 -16.84 14.55
N TRP A 56 3.48 -16.84 13.38
CA TRP A 56 3.59 -15.76 12.40
C TRP A 56 2.72 -14.54 12.68
N THR A 57 1.91 -14.59 13.75
CA THR A 57 1.02 -13.50 14.12
C THR A 57 1.75 -12.48 14.98
N PHE A 58 1.58 -11.19 14.68
CA PHE A 58 2.07 -10.13 15.57
C PHE A 58 1.11 -9.91 16.73
N LEU A 59 1.60 -9.35 17.85
CA LEU A 59 0.77 -8.95 18.99
C LEU A 59 -0.41 -8.07 18.56
N ASP A 60 -0.14 -7.10 17.68
CA ASP A 60 -1.15 -6.19 17.13
C ASP A 60 -2.25 -6.92 16.33
N ASP A 61 -1.91 -8.00 15.62
CA ASP A 61 -2.85 -8.69 14.72
C ASP A 61 -3.99 -9.34 15.48
N TYR A 62 -3.65 -10.00 16.59
CA TYR A 62 -4.61 -10.60 17.49
C TYR A 62 -5.43 -9.56 18.22
N GLU A 63 -4.81 -8.43 18.58
CA GLU A 63 -5.50 -7.34 19.22
C GLU A 63 -6.59 -6.76 18.30
N TYR A 64 -6.30 -6.59 17.00
CA TYR A 64 -7.31 -6.16 16.03
C TYR A 64 -8.45 -7.16 15.87
N LEU A 65 -8.13 -8.46 15.86
CA LEU A 65 -9.14 -9.51 15.81
C LEU A 65 -10.03 -9.47 17.06
N ARG A 66 -9.43 -9.31 18.25
CA ARG A 66 -10.13 -9.21 19.54
C ARG A 66 -11.05 -8.00 19.59
N ILE A 67 -10.59 -6.84 19.11
CA ILE A 67 -11.41 -5.62 19.00
C ILE A 67 -12.64 -5.91 18.13
N GLY A 68 -12.46 -6.52 16.96
CA GLY A 68 -13.55 -6.84 16.05
C GLY A 68 -14.60 -7.76 16.69
N GLY A 69 -14.16 -8.82 17.35
CA GLY A 69 -15.04 -9.76 18.04
C GLY A 69 -15.78 -9.12 19.22
N ALA A 70 -15.10 -8.28 20.00
CA ALA A 70 -15.71 -7.58 21.14
C ALA A 70 -16.76 -6.55 20.71
N VAL A 71 -16.62 -5.94 19.53
CA VAL A 71 -17.64 -5.04 18.97
C VAL A 71 -18.86 -5.85 18.49
N LEU A 72 -18.65 -6.93 17.73
CA LEU A 72 -19.73 -7.80 17.25
C LEU A 72 -20.52 -8.45 18.39
N ASN A 73 -19.82 -8.99 19.40
CA ASN A 73 -20.45 -9.56 20.60
C ASN A 73 -21.23 -8.52 21.42
N GLY A 74 -20.92 -7.23 21.24
CA GLY A 74 -21.68 -6.11 21.81
C GLY A 74 -22.96 -5.77 21.05
N GLY A 75 -23.32 -6.55 20.02
CA GLY A 75 -24.49 -6.35 19.16
C GLY A 75 -24.32 -5.26 18.10
N LEU A 76 -23.09 -4.89 17.77
CA LEU A 76 -22.78 -3.82 16.82
C LEU A 76 -22.26 -4.39 15.50
N ASP A 77 -23.00 -4.18 14.42
CA ASP A 77 -22.57 -4.48 13.04
C ASP A 77 -21.57 -3.41 12.51
N PRO A 78 -20.96 -3.61 11.32
CA PRO A 78 -20.00 -2.64 10.77
C PRO A 78 -20.57 -1.22 10.56
N VAL A 79 -21.86 -1.07 10.26
CA VAL A 79 -22.47 0.24 10.02
C VAL A 79 -22.69 0.94 11.37
N THR A 80 -23.36 0.27 12.30
CA THR A 80 -23.63 0.81 13.64
C THR A 80 -22.34 1.10 14.41
N ALA A 81 -21.28 0.31 14.22
CA ALA A 81 -19.96 0.55 14.81
C ALA A 81 -19.34 1.90 14.40
N LEU A 82 -19.58 2.39 13.17
CA LEU A 82 -19.04 3.67 12.71
C LEU A 82 -19.98 4.86 12.90
N PHE A 83 -21.29 4.64 12.77
CA PHE A 83 -22.25 5.73 12.65
C PHE A 83 -23.07 5.98 13.91
N THR A 84 -22.83 5.23 15.00
CA THR A 84 -23.45 5.48 16.30
C THR A 84 -22.41 5.91 17.33
N GLU A 85 -22.82 6.75 18.28
CA GLU A 85 -21.97 7.19 19.39
C GLU A 85 -21.48 6.01 20.23
N ARG A 86 -22.37 5.05 20.51
CA ARG A 86 -22.04 3.80 21.20
C ARG A 86 -20.97 3.01 20.46
N GLY A 87 -21.12 2.87 19.13
CA GLY A 87 -20.17 2.16 18.28
C GLY A 87 -18.78 2.80 18.27
N LEU A 88 -18.72 4.10 18.04
CA LEU A 88 -17.47 4.85 18.04
C LEU A 88 -16.79 4.83 19.41
N THR A 89 -17.54 5.07 20.49
CA THR A 89 -17.01 5.00 21.86
C THR A 89 -16.44 3.61 22.17
N LYS A 90 -17.10 2.54 21.72
CA LYS A 90 -16.60 1.18 21.88
C LYS A 90 -15.31 0.95 21.08
N LEU A 91 -15.25 1.40 19.82
CA LEU A 91 -14.03 1.28 19.01
C LEU A 91 -12.86 2.06 19.60
N PHE A 92 -13.07 3.30 20.06
CA PHE A 92 -12.02 4.12 20.69
C PHE A 92 -11.53 3.52 22.00
N SER A 93 -12.45 3.09 22.87
CA SER A 93 -12.08 2.48 24.16
C SER A 93 -11.31 1.18 23.99
N LEU A 94 -11.73 0.32 23.06
CA LEU A 94 -11.03 -0.93 22.79
C LEU A 94 -9.69 -0.74 22.08
N SER A 95 -9.56 0.25 21.20
CA SER A 95 -8.32 0.50 20.44
C SER A 95 -7.24 1.20 21.28
N GLY A 96 -7.60 1.75 22.45
CA GLY A 96 -6.71 2.51 23.34
C GLY A 96 -6.06 3.75 22.70
N SER A 97 -6.46 4.12 21.49
CA SER A 97 -5.80 5.12 20.65
C SER A 97 -6.71 5.60 19.52
N ARG A 98 -6.22 6.55 18.71
CA ARG A 98 -6.93 7.05 17.50
C ARG A 98 -6.96 6.04 16.34
N HIS A 99 -6.38 4.85 16.50
CA HIS A 99 -6.20 3.86 15.43
C HIS A 99 -7.43 2.97 15.19
N ILE A 100 -8.64 3.54 15.18
CA ILE A 100 -9.89 2.79 15.20
C ILE A 100 -10.27 2.13 13.86
N LEU A 101 -9.78 2.67 12.73
CA LEU A 101 -10.29 2.25 11.42
C LEU A 101 -9.95 0.79 11.11
N TYR A 102 -8.82 0.29 11.60
CA TYR A 102 -8.48 -1.12 11.40
C TYR A 102 -9.20 -2.06 12.38
N GLY A 103 -9.57 -1.57 13.56
CA GLY A 103 -10.51 -2.28 14.44
C GLY A 103 -11.85 -2.46 13.73
N TRP A 104 -12.38 -1.41 13.11
CA TRP A 104 -13.58 -1.50 12.27
C TRP A 104 -13.40 -2.44 11.07
N TRP A 105 -12.25 -2.42 10.41
CA TRP A 105 -11.93 -3.35 9.32
C TRP A 105 -12.04 -4.82 9.76
N ASN A 106 -11.66 -5.11 11.00
CA ASN A 106 -11.79 -6.43 11.59
C ASN A 106 -13.25 -6.78 11.93
N VAL A 107 -14.07 -5.81 12.37
CA VAL A 107 -15.52 -5.99 12.51
C VAL A 107 -16.12 -6.38 11.17
N LEU A 108 -15.77 -5.67 10.09
CA LEU A 108 -16.26 -5.98 8.74
C LEU A 108 -15.86 -7.39 8.28
N GLY A 109 -14.59 -7.76 8.43
CA GLY A 109 -14.11 -9.10 8.07
C GLY A 109 -14.85 -10.20 8.83
N GLN A 110 -14.96 -10.05 10.16
CA GLN A 110 -15.60 -11.06 10.99
C GLN A 110 -17.12 -11.14 10.79
N TRP A 111 -17.77 -10.01 10.47
CA TRP A 111 -19.18 -9.98 10.13
C TRP A 111 -19.47 -10.71 8.81
N LEU A 112 -18.59 -10.58 7.81
CA LEU A 112 -18.76 -11.23 6.51
C LEU A 112 -18.44 -12.73 6.53
N PHE A 113 -17.40 -13.14 7.25
CA PHE A 113 -16.81 -14.49 7.12
C PHE A 113 -16.67 -15.24 8.45
N GLY A 114 -17.29 -14.77 9.53
CA GLY A 114 -17.16 -15.36 10.86
C GLY A 114 -15.93 -14.90 11.63
N SER A 115 -15.88 -15.24 12.94
CA SER A 115 -14.84 -14.79 13.88
C SER A 115 -13.53 -15.57 13.72
N HIS A 116 -12.92 -15.45 12.55
CA HIS A 116 -11.67 -16.13 12.18
C HIS A 116 -10.55 -15.14 11.88
N TYR A 117 -9.30 -15.53 12.18
CA TYR A 117 -8.13 -14.70 11.90
C TYR A 117 -7.96 -14.37 10.41
N TYR A 118 -8.31 -15.31 9.52
CA TYR A 118 -8.17 -15.12 8.07
C TYR A 118 -9.19 -14.14 7.48
N ALA A 119 -10.30 -13.87 8.18
CA ALA A 119 -11.40 -13.07 7.64
C ALA A 119 -10.95 -11.66 7.17
N PRO A 120 -10.27 -10.85 8.01
CA PRO A 120 -9.71 -9.56 7.57
C PRO A 120 -8.52 -9.71 6.60
N VAL A 121 -7.83 -10.85 6.59
CA VAL A 121 -6.70 -11.10 5.67
C VAL A 121 -7.20 -11.21 4.23
N PHE A 122 -8.31 -11.92 3.97
CA PHE A 122 -8.90 -11.96 2.63
C PHE A 122 -9.41 -10.59 2.15
N LEU A 123 -9.89 -9.74 3.07
CA LEU A 123 -10.18 -8.35 2.73
C LEU A 123 -8.90 -7.58 2.34
N ASN A 124 -7.77 -7.81 3.02
CA ASN A 124 -6.48 -7.23 2.64
C ASN A 124 -6.04 -7.69 1.24
N VAL A 125 -6.22 -8.97 0.89
CA VAL A 125 -5.95 -9.48 -0.47
C VAL A 125 -6.77 -8.71 -1.51
N ALA A 126 -8.08 -8.54 -1.27
CA ALA A 126 -8.96 -7.76 -2.14
C ALA A 126 -8.51 -6.29 -2.28
N LEU A 127 -8.06 -5.66 -1.18
CA LEU A 127 -7.52 -4.30 -1.20
C LEU A 127 -6.28 -4.17 -2.10
N THR A 128 -5.45 -5.20 -2.24
CA THR A 128 -4.29 -5.13 -3.16
C THR A 128 -4.71 -4.91 -4.61
N PHE A 129 -5.88 -5.41 -5.02
CA PHE A 129 -6.44 -5.13 -6.35
C PHE A 129 -6.88 -3.67 -6.49
N ALA A 130 -7.52 -3.11 -5.47
CA ALA A 130 -7.89 -1.70 -5.46
C ALA A 130 -6.64 -0.79 -5.52
N CYS A 131 -5.61 -1.12 -4.74
CA CYS A 131 -4.32 -0.43 -4.78
C CYS A 131 -3.68 -0.51 -6.17
N GLY A 132 -3.66 -1.69 -6.79
CA GLY A 132 -3.16 -1.90 -8.15
C GLY A 132 -3.93 -1.07 -9.18
N ALA A 133 -5.26 -1.01 -9.07
CA ALA A 133 -6.08 -0.16 -9.92
C ALA A 133 -5.72 1.32 -9.75
N PHE A 134 -5.51 1.81 -8.53
CA PHE A 134 -5.05 3.18 -8.30
C PHE A 134 -3.69 3.45 -8.96
N LEU A 135 -2.73 2.53 -8.82
CA LEU A 135 -1.42 2.63 -9.47
C LEU A 135 -1.52 2.71 -11.00
N VAL A 136 -2.35 1.88 -11.62
CA VAL A 136 -2.61 1.93 -13.08
C VAL A 136 -3.18 3.28 -13.49
N ARG A 137 -4.12 3.83 -12.71
CA ARG A 137 -4.71 5.14 -12.98
C ARG A 137 -3.74 6.28 -12.75
N ILE A 138 -2.77 6.15 -11.84
CA ILE A 138 -1.65 7.08 -11.69
C ILE A 138 -0.73 6.96 -12.91
N ALA A 139 -0.27 5.76 -13.26
CA ALA A 139 0.60 5.53 -14.42
C ALA A 139 -0.03 6.03 -15.73
N GLN A 140 -1.36 5.94 -15.87
CA GLN A 140 -2.11 6.50 -17.01
C GLN A 140 -1.95 8.02 -17.10
N ARG A 141 -2.11 8.72 -15.97
CA ARG A 141 -2.00 10.19 -15.89
C ARG A 141 -0.57 10.68 -16.06
N VAL A 142 0.39 9.83 -15.71
CA VAL A 142 1.81 10.06 -15.96
C VAL A 142 2.16 9.89 -17.45
N GLY A 143 1.27 9.30 -18.26
CA GLY A 143 1.43 9.17 -19.72
C GLY A 143 1.99 7.83 -20.19
N PHE A 144 1.97 6.80 -19.33
CA PHE A 144 2.44 5.47 -19.73
C PHE A 144 1.45 4.73 -20.65
N SER A 145 2.01 3.98 -21.61
CA SER A 145 1.23 3.21 -22.58
C SER A 145 0.34 2.15 -21.93
N ARG A 146 -0.69 1.69 -22.66
CA ARG A 146 -1.60 0.64 -22.17
C ARG A 146 -0.85 -0.66 -21.82
N SER A 147 0.12 -1.06 -22.65
CA SER A 147 0.93 -2.26 -22.41
C SER A 147 1.79 -2.14 -21.16
N TYR A 148 2.44 -1.00 -20.96
CA TYR A 148 3.19 -0.72 -19.73
C TYR A 148 2.30 -0.88 -18.50
N ARG A 149 1.11 -0.25 -18.53
CA ARG A 149 0.18 -0.25 -17.41
C ARG A 149 -0.35 -1.65 -17.08
N ARG A 150 -0.66 -2.44 -18.11
CA ARG A 150 -1.09 -3.83 -17.95
C ARG A 150 -0.03 -4.69 -17.28
N LEU A 151 1.18 -4.69 -17.84
CA LEU A 151 2.28 -5.47 -17.29
C LEU A 151 2.68 -4.98 -15.89
N PHE A 152 2.62 -3.67 -15.66
CA PHE A 152 2.84 -3.11 -14.33
C PHE A 152 1.80 -3.60 -13.31
N LEU A 153 0.53 -3.66 -13.69
CA LEU A 153 -0.52 -4.21 -12.81
C LEU A 153 -0.25 -5.67 -12.46
N VAL A 154 0.09 -6.49 -13.46
CA VAL A 154 0.45 -7.90 -13.24
C VAL A 154 1.64 -8.00 -12.28
N PHE A 155 2.71 -7.26 -12.56
CA PHE A 155 3.92 -7.23 -11.73
C PHE A 155 3.61 -6.82 -10.28
N PHE A 156 2.84 -5.73 -10.09
CA PHE A 156 2.49 -5.26 -8.75
C PHE A 156 1.62 -6.26 -7.99
N LEU A 157 0.59 -6.83 -8.64
CA LEU A 157 -0.26 -7.82 -7.98
C LEU A 157 0.54 -9.05 -7.59
N LEU A 158 1.42 -9.54 -8.46
CA LEU A 158 2.26 -10.71 -8.19
C LEU A 158 3.57 -10.40 -7.47
N HIS A 159 3.76 -9.16 -7.01
CA HIS A 159 4.97 -8.76 -6.31
C HIS A 159 5.08 -9.49 -4.97
N TRP A 160 6.24 -10.08 -4.70
CA TRP A 160 6.47 -10.91 -3.51
C TRP A 160 6.13 -10.21 -2.19
N ASP A 161 6.51 -8.93 -2.03
CA ASP A 161 6.15 -8.17 -0.83
C ASP A 161 4.63 -7.96 -0.73
N VAL A 162 3.94 -7.70 -1.84
CA VAL A 162 2.49 -7.50 -1.83
C VAL A 162 1.80 -8.81 -1.43
N ILE A 163 2.23 -9.94 -1.98
CA ILE A 163 1.71 -11.26 -1.61
C ILE A 163 1.95 -11.52 -0.12
N ALA A 164 3.18 -11.40 0.35
CA ALA A 164 3.55 -11.72 1.73
C ALA A 164 2.75 -10.91 2.75
N TRP A 165 2.71 -9.59 2.60
CA TRP A 165 2.05 -8.70 3.56
C TRP A 165 0.52 -8.72 3.50
N SER A 166 -0.08 -9.19 2.39
CA SER A 166 -1.54 -9.28 2.27
C SER A 166 -2.12 -10.65 2.57
N SER A 167 -1.31 -11.72 2.53
CA SER A 167 -1.84 -13.10 2.54
C SER A 167 -1.67 -13.85 3.85
N PHE A 168 -0.72 -13.46 4.71
CA PHE A 168 -0.37 -14.25 5.90
C PHE A 168 -0.80 -13.62 7.22
N THR A 169 -0.88 -12.29 7.28
CA THR A 169 -1.02 -11.55 8.54
C THR A 169 -2.12 -10.50 8.49
N ASN A 170 -2.84 -10.35 9.61
CA ASN A 170 -3.92 -9.39 9.78
C ASN A 170 -3.40 -7.99 10.14
N LEU A 171 -2.83 -7.30 9.15
CA LEU A 171 -2.16 -6.02 9.35
C LEU A 171 -2.85 -4.84 8.66
N LYS A 172 -2.93 -3.71 9.40
CA LYS A 172 -3.45 -2.42 8.89
C LYS A 172 -2.68 -1.81 7.73
N ASP A 173 -1.49 -2.33 7.48
CA ASP A 173 -0.52 -1.78 6.57
C ASP A 173 -0.98 -1.85 5.10
N ILE A 174 -1.76 -2.86 4.71
CA ILE A 174 -2.33 -2.98 3.36
C ILE A 174 -3.44 -1.96 3.11
N LEU A 175 -4.29 -1.72 4.12
CA LEU A 175 -5.31 -0.67 4.06
C LEU A 175 -4.65 0.71 3.99
N MET A 176 -3.61 0.94 4.79
CA MET A 176 -2.82 2.18 4.76
C MET A 176 -2.15 2.41 3.39
N MET A 177 -1.53 1.38 2.82
CA MET A 177 -0.94 1.41 1.49
C MET A 177 -1.98 1.78 0.42
N THR A 178 -3.16 1.15 0.47
CA THR A 178 -4.24 1.37 -0.49
C THR A 178 -4.80 2.79 -0.40
N LEU A 179 -5.06 3.29 0.82
CA LEU A 179 -5.55 4.66 1.04
C LEU A 179 -4.51 5.70 0.63
N THR A 180 -3.22 5.42 0.83
CA THR A 180 -2.14 6.31 0.40
C THR A 180 -2.13 6.45 -1.13
N MET A 181 -2.16 5.34 -1.87
CA MET A 181 -2.21 5.39 -3.34
C MET A 181 -3.51 6.04 -3.84
N GLY A 182 -4.64 5.81 -3.16
CA GLY A 182 -5.90 6.50 -3.44
C GLY A 182 -5.81 8.01 -3.25
N ASN A 183 -5.19 8.48 -2.16
CA ASN A 183 -4.97 9.90 -1.89
C ASN A 183 -4.03 10.54 -2.93
N LEU A 184 -2.91 9.89 -3.28
CA LEU A 184 -2.01 10.36 -4.33
C LEU A 184 -2.75 10.49 -5.68
N LEU A 185 -3.59 9.51 -6.03
CA LEU A 185 -4.44 9.59 -7.23
C LEU A 185 -5.43 10.78 -7.15
N SER A 186 -6.02 11.03 -5.99
CA SER A 186 -6.91 12.18 -5.78
C SER A 186 -6.17 13.52 -5.96
N VAL A 187 -4.92 13.63 -5.51
CA VAL A 187 -4.07 14.81 -5.78
C VAL A 187 -3.88 15.03 -7.28
N TYR A 188 -3.58 13.97 -8.06
CA TYR A 188 -3.51 14.09 -9.52
C TYR A 188 -4.82 14.55 -10.14
N ARG A 189 -5.96 13.96 -9.72
CA ARG A 189 -7.30 14.34 -10.23
C ARG A 189 -7.63 15.79 -9.90
N LEU A 190 -7.27 16.26 -8.72
CA LEU A 190 -7.52 17.64 -8.30
C LEU A 190 -6.67 18.63 -9.12
N ARG A 191 -5.42 18.28 -9.42
CA ARG A 191 -4.54 19.08 -10.29
C ARG A 191 -5.09 19.19 -11.71
N GLU A 192 -5.61 18.10 -12.28
CA GLU A 192 -6.20 18.08 -13.62
C GLU A 192 -7.43 18.99 -13.70
N ARG A 193 -8.31 18.90 -12.72
CA ARG A 193 -9.51 19.75 -12.61
C ARG A 193 -9.96 19.80 -11.16
N PHE A 194 -9.98 21.00 -10.60
CA PHE A 194 -10.48 21.25 -9.25
C PHE A 194 -12.01 21.16 -9.24
N THR A 195 -12.57 20.27 -8.41
CA THR A 195 -14.00 20.18 -8.13
C THR A 195 -14.22 19.82 -6.67
N LEU A 196 -15.33 20.29 -6.06
CA LEU A 196 -15.66 19.98 -4.66
C LEU A 196 -15.73 18.47 -4.39
N PRO A 197 -16.34 17.62 -5.24
CA PRO A 197 -16.34 16.17 -5.01
C PRO A 197 -14.93 15.56 -4.99
N ARG A 198 -14.00 16.04 -5.81
CA ARG A 198 -12.60 15.54 -5.84
C ARG A 198 -11.83 15.98 -4.59
N LEU A 199 -12.08 17.21 -4.13
CA LEU A 199 -11.54 17.68 -2.86
C LEU A 199 -12.09 16.87 -1.69
N GLY A 200 -13.41 16.62 -1.66
CA GLY A 200 -14.05 15.78 -0.66
C GLY A 200 -13.47 14.36 -0.62
N LEU A 201 -13.21 13.75 -1.78
CA LEU A 201 -12.54 12.45 -1.86
C LEU A 201 -11.13 12.47 -1.28
N LEU A 202 -10.34 13.51 -1.54
CA LEU A 202 -9.01 13.69 -0.96
C LEU A 202 -9.10 13.88 0.57
N LEU A 203 -9.96 14.77 1.04
CA LEU A 203 -10.11 15.05 2.48
C LEU A 203 -10.63 13.83 3.24
N GLY A 204 -11.62 13.10 2.69
CA GLY A 204 -12.13 11.86 3.27
C GLY A 204 -11.06 10.77 3.30
N GLY A 205 -10.23 10.66 2.25
CA GLY A 205 -9.08 9.76 2.21
C GLY A 205 -8.01 10.11 3.25
N ILE A 206 -7.72 11.39 3.45
CA ILE A 206 -6.79 11.86 4.48
C ILE A 206 -7.33 11.58 5.88
N LEU A 207 -8.61 11.85 6.11
CA LEU A 207 -9.28 11.56 7.38
C LEU A 207 -9.22 10.05 7.69
N ALA A 208 -9.49 9.19 6.71
CA ALA A 208 -9.35 7.74 6.87
C ALA A 208 -7.91 7.32 7.22
N VAL A 209 -6.91 7.88 6.55
CA VAL A 209 -5.49 7.67 6.90
C VAL A 209 -5.21 8.13 8.34
N SER A 210 -5.81 9.23 8.78
CA SER A 210 -5.60 9.74 10.15
C SER A 210 -6.05 8.75 11.23
N PHE A 211 -7.12 7.99 10.98
CA PHE A 211 -7.62 6.93 11.85
C PHE A 211 -6.83 5.60 11.76
N LEU A 212 -5.82 5.51 10.90
CA LEU A 212 -4.88 4.37 10.84
C LEU A 212 -3.50 4.73 11.33
N ARG A 213 -2.98 5.87 10.85
CA ARG A 213 -1.65 6.42 11.10
C ARG A 213 -1.70 7.94 10.91
N PHE A 214 -2.02 8.68 11.96
CA PHE A 214 -2.14 10.13 11.91
C PHE A 214 -0.88 10.84 11.36
N TYR A 215 0.35 10.37 11.64
CA TYR A 215 1.56 11.00 11.13
C TYR A 215 1.73 10.83 9.61
N ALA A 216 1.13 9.81 9.00
CA ALA A 216 1.27 9.58 7.57
C ALA A 216 0.49 10.60 6.73
N VAL A 217 -0.49 11.28 7.35
CA VAL A 217 -1.15 12.47 6.79
C VAL A 217 -0.11 13.56 6.49
N LEU A 218 0.85 13.77 7.40
CA LEU A 218 1.91 14.76 7.23
C LEU A 218 2.82 14.41 6.04
N PHE A 219 3.09 13.11 5.83
CA PHE A 219 3.89 12.67 4.68
C PHE A 219 3.18 12.94 3.35
N LEU A 220 1.87 12.66 3.28
CA LEU A 220 1.05 12.97 2.10
C LEU A 220 1.01 14.47 1.82
N ILE A 221 0.80 15.27 2.85
CA ILE A 221 0.75 16.74 2.76
C ILE A 221 2.11 17.31 2.31
N ALA A 222 3.20 16.89 2.95
CA ALA A 222 4.55 17.31 2.60
C ALA A 222 4.88 16.94 1.15
N ALA A 223 4.57 15.70 0.73
CA ALA A 223 4.83 15.27 -0.63
C ALA A 223 4.03 16.04 -1.69
N ALA A 224 2.73 16.25 -1.44
CA ALA A 224 1.88 17.04 -2.32
C ALA A 224 2.34 18.51 -2.37
N GLY A 225 2.68 19.09 -1.22
CA GLY A 225 3.18 20.47 -1.10
C GLY A 225 4.48 20.68 -1.85
N LEU A 226 5.49 19.83 -1.63
CA LEU A 226 6.76 19.85 -2.34
C LEU A 226 6.56 19.67 -3.85
N TRP A 227 5.73 18.72 -4.26
CA TRP A 227 5.46 18.52 -5.68
C TRP A 227 4.76 19.71 -6.32
N ILE A 228 3.76 20.31 -5.68
CA ILE A 228 3.08 21.53 -6.17
C ILE A 228 4.06 22.71 -6.23
N PHE A 229 4.94 22.84 -5.23
CA PHE A 229 5.95 23.89 -5.18
C PHE A 229 6.94 23.77 -6.35
N PHE A 230 7.49 22.57 -6.59
CA PHE A 230 8.48 22.36 -7.66
C PHE A 230 7.88 22.21 -9.06
N ALA A 231 6.64 21.74 -9.18
CA ALA A 231 6.00 21.47 -10.48
C ALA A 231 4.97 22.55 -10.90
N GLY A 232 4.67 23.53 -10.02
CA GLY A 232 3.47 24.36 -10.16
C GLY A 232 3.70 25.82 -10.58
N ARG A 233 3.21 26.16 -11.79
CA ARG A 233 2.67 27.49 -12.15
C ARG A 233 1.16 27.61 -11.85
N PHE A 234 0.67 26.92 -10.81
CA PHE A 234 -0.77 26.83 -10.53
C PHE A 234 -1.26 27.97 -9.63
N ARG A 235 -2.29 28.71 -10.06
CA ARG A 235 -2.87 29.84 -9.30
C ARG A 235 -3.47 29.41 -7.95
N GLY A 236 -4.03 28.21 -7.85
CA GLY A 236 -4.64 27.69 -6.61
C GLY A 236 -3.68 27.00 -5.62
N ARG A 237 -2.35 27.13 -5.80
CA ARG A 237 -1.37 26.43 -4.95
C ARG A 237 -1.48 26.80 -3.47
N TRP A 238 -1.84 28.05 -3.19
CA TRP A 238 -2.01 28.56 -1.82
C TRP A 238 -3.25 28.01 -1.14
N LEU A 239 -4.34 27.76 -1.87
CA LEU A 239 -5.55 27.13 -1.31
C LEU A 239 -5.29 25.67 -0.94
N ILE A 240 -4.55 24.93 -1.78
CA ILE A 240 -4.17 23.55 -1.46
C ILE A 240 -3.22 23.53 -0.26
N ALA A 241 -2.24 24.44 -0.20
CA ALA A 241 -1.36 24.58 0.94
C ALA A 241 -2.13 24.93 2.22
N ALA A 242 -3.06 25.88 2.18
CA ALA A 242 -3.88 26.26 3.31
C ALA A 242 -4.79 25.11 3.80
N ALA A 243 -5.44 24.40 2.88
CA ALA A 243 -6.24 23.22 3.22
C ALA A 243 -5.39 22.11 3.84
N ALA A 244 -4.18 21.90 3.31
CA ALA A 244 -3.25 20.93 3.86
C ALA A 244 -2.78 21.33 5.27
N VAL A 245 -2.43 22.60 5.51
CA VAL A 245 -2.08 23.11 6.84
C VAL A 245 -3.24 22.95 7.82
N ALA A 246 -4.48 23.29 7.42
CA ALA A 246 -5.66 23.13 8.27
C ALA A 246 -5.87 21.66 8.69
N VAL A 247 -5.64 20.71 7.78
CA VAL A 247 -5.76 19.27 8.07
C VAL A 247 -4.57 18.74 8.87
N ALA A 248 -3.37 19.32 8.71
CA ALA A 248 -2.18 18.97 9.49
C ALA A 248 -2.20 19.54 10.91
N ALA A 249 -2.90 20.64 11.15
CA ALA A 249 -2.89 21.35 12.43
C ALA A 249 -3.25 20.44 13.64
N PRO A 250 -4.27 19.56 13.57
CA PRO A 250 -4.56 18.62 14.67
C PRO A 250 -3.46 17.58 14.94
N ALA A 251 -2.58 17.33 13.96
CA ALA A 251 -1.43 16.44 14.13
C ALA A 251 -0.20 17.17 14.69
N PHE A 252 -0.20 18.51 14.71
CA PHE A 252 0.95 19.32 15.12
C PHE A 252 1.37 19.09 16.59
N PRO A 253 0.47 19.03 17.59
CA PRO A 253 0.87 18.74 18.97
C PRO A 253 1.60 17.41 19.13
N TRP A 254 1.19 16.40 18.35
CA TRP A 254 1.88 15.11 18.36
C TRP A 254 3.30 15.22 17.79
N VAL A 255 3.46 15.97 16.69
CA VAL A 255 4.78 16.23 16.09
C VAL A 255 5.70 16.85 17.13
N LEU A 256 5.23 17.90 17.82
CA LEU A 256 5.98 18.56 18.89
C LEU A 256 6.38 17.58 19.99
N GLY A 257 5.44 16.74 20.44
CA GLY A 257 5.70 15.71 21.45
C GLY A 257 6.71 14.63 21.03
N HIS A 258 6.92 14.45 19.73
CA HIS A 258 7.86 13.45 19.18
C HIS A 258 9.14 14.07 18.62
N LEU A 259 9.32 15.39 18.69
CA LEU A 259 10.57 16.05 18.27
C LEU A 259 11.78 15.49 19.04
N GLY A 260 11.60 15.13 20.31
CA GLY A 260 12.67 14.49 21.11
C GLY A 260 13.09 13.11 20.61
N SER A 261 12.28 12.45 19.77
CA SER A 261 12.63 11.17 19.14
C SER A 261 13.37 11.32 17.81
N VAL A 262 13.50 12.55 17.31
CA VAL A 262 14.24 12.87 16.09
C VAL A 262 15.73 12.89 16.41
N SER A 263 16.49 12.06 15.72
CA SER A 263 17.95 11.99 15.86
C SER A 263 18.60 12.35 14.52
N PRO A 264 19.07 13.61 14.34
CA PRO A 264 19.74 14.03 13.11
C PRO A 264 20.98 13.18 12.79
N THR A 265 21.71 12.75 13.82
CA THR A 265 22.90 11.89 13.68
C THR A 265 22.55 10.49 13.17
N ALA A 266 21.32 10.01 13.37
CA ALA A 266 20.86 8.73 12.84
C ALA A 266 20.44 8.77 11.37
N VAL A 267 20.22 9.97 10.79
CA VAL A 267 19.67 10.12 9.42
C VAL A 267 20.53 9.42 8.37
N PRO A 268 21.87 9.58 8.31
CA PRO A 268 22.67 8.94 7.27
C PRO A 268 22.55 7.41 7.28
N MET A 269 22.61 6.80 8.47
CA MET A 269 22.45 5.35 8.60
C MET A 269 21.00 4.92 8.34
N GLY A 270 20.03 5.70 8.80
CA GLY A 270 18.60 5.47 8.58
C GLY A 270 18.21 5.49 7.11
N LEU A 271 18.81 6.37 6.30
CA LEU A 271 18.58 6.46 4.86
C LEU A 271 18.97 5.18 4.12
N ILE A 272 19.97 4.46 4.62
CA ILE A 272 20.41 3.17 4.07
C ILE A 272 19.57 2.04 4.68
N ARG A 273 19.47 2.01 6.02
CA ARG A 273 18.86 0.91 6.77
C ARG A 273 17.36 0.78 6.51
N PHE A 274 16.61 1.87 6.58
CA PHE A 274 15.15 1.84 6.51
C PHE A 274 14.62 1.24 5.20
N PRO A 275 15.03 1.70 4.00
CA PRO A 275 14.52 1.13 2.75
C PRO A 275 14.98 -0.32 2.54
N LEU A 276 16.08 -0.75 3.17
CA LEU A 276 16.60 -2.12 3.14
C LEU A 276 16.06 -3.03 4.25
N THR A 277 15.13 -2.58 5.10
CA THR A 277 14.58 -3.40 6.18
C THR A 277 13.36 -4.20 5.71
N PRO A 278 13.26 -5.54 5.89
CA PRO A 278 14.11 -6.33 6.76
C PRO A 278 15.35 -6.86 6.02
N GLN A 279 16.40 -7.11 6.78
CA GLN A 279 17.56 -7.87 6.31
C GLN A 279 17.20 -9.36 6.28
N PRO A 280 17.44 -10.08 5.17
CA PRO A 280 17.08 -11.50 5.06
C PRO A 280 17.68 -12.39 6.14
N TRP A 281 18.90 -12.07 6.60
CA TRP A 281 19.62 -12.80 7.64
C TRP A 281 19.30 -12.34 9.07
N SER A 282 18.48 -11.31 9.24
CA SER A 282 18.10 -10.76 10.55
C SER A 282 16.58 -10.73 10.73
N VAL A 283 15.86 -11.61 10.03
CA VAL A 283 14.42 -11.77 10.19
C VAL A 283 14.18 -12.41 11.56
N ALA A 284 13.43 -11.71 12.42
CA ALA A 284 13.09 -12.22 13.74
C ALA A 284 12.18 -13.45 13.64
N GLU A 285 12.27 -14.34 14.63
CA GLU A 285 11.38 -15.49 14.78
C GLU A 285 9.90 -15.08 14.68
N GLY A 286 9.10 -15.86 13.96
CA GLY A 286 7.71 -15.52 13.66
C GLY A 286 7.53 -14.55 12.49
N LYS A 287 8.61 -14.18 11.79
CA LYS A 287 8.51 -13.38 10.55
C LYS A 287 9.13 -14.07 9.35
N ASP A 288 9.29 -15.40 9.41
CA ASP A 288 10.02 -16.19 8.42
C ASP A 288 9.39 -16.10 7.02
N PHE A 289 8.08 -15.82 6.94
CA PHE A 289 7.39 -15.49 5.70
C PHE A 289 7.97 -14.27 4.96
N LEU A 290 8.81 -13.47 5.64
CA LEU A 290 9.52 -12.34 5.07
C LEU A 290 10.90 -12.69 4.48
N ILE A 291 11.43 -13.88 4.69
CA ILE A 291 12.79 -14.24 4.21
C ILE A 291 12.88 -14.12 2.69
N VAL A 292 11.99 -14.79 1.97
CA VAL A 292 11.95 -14.73 0.49
C VAL A 292 11.72 -13.31 -0.03
N PRO A 293 10.68 -12.57 0.41
CA PRO A 293 10.47 -11.22 -0.09
C PRO A 293 11.59 -10.24 0.30
N ALA A 294 12.22 -10.42 1.47
CA ALA A 294 13.39 -9.63 1.86
C ALA A 294 14.56 -9.87 0.90
N THR A 295 14.88 -11.14 0.60
CA THR A 295 15.98 -11.50 -0.30
C THR A 295 15.77 -10.90 -1.69
N LEU A 296 14.56 -11.04 -2.26
CA LEU A 296 14.22 -10.49 -3.56
C LEU A 296 14.25 -8.95 -3.56
N HIS A 297 13.74 -8.31 -2.50
CA HIS A 297 13.83 -6.85 -2.35
C HIS A 297 15.28 -6.36 -2.31
N TRP A 298 16.14 -7.03 -1.55
CA TRP A 298 17.57 -6.70 -1.48
C TRP A 298 18.25 -6.84 -2.85
N LEU A 299 18.03 -7.96 -3.53
CA LEU A 299 18.58 -8.22 -4.86
C LEU A 299 18.16 -7.15 -5.87
N LEU A 300 16.91 -6.68 -5.77
CA LEU A 300 16.33 -5.71 -6.70
C LEU A 300 16.36 -4.27 -6.20
N TYR A 301 17.03 -3.99 -5.08
CA TYR A 301 17.09 -2.64 -4.52
C TYR A 301 17.89 -1.68 -5.41
N ALA A 302 19.09 -2.07 -5.84
CA ALA A 302 19.89 -1.27 -6.76
C ALA A 302 19.19 -1.06 -8.12
N PRO A 303 18.61 -2.10 -8.76
CA PRO A 303 17.67 -1.95 -9.88
C PRO A 303 16.54 -0.95 -9.62
N ALA A 304 15.93 -0.97 -8.43
CA ALA A 304 14.89 -0.01 -8.06
C ALA A 304 15.42 1.43 -8.04
N LEU A 305 16.60 1.69 -7.47
CA LEU A 305 17.19 3.03 -7.46
C LEU A 305 17.42 3.57 -8.88
N LEU A 306 17.99 2.74 -9.76
CA LEU A 306 18.17 3.09 -11.18
C LEU A 306 16.82 3.33 -11.87
N GLY A 307 15.84 2.45 -11.64
CA GLY A 307 14.47 2.62 -12.11
C GLY A 307 13.83 3.93 -11.64
N GLY A 308 14.10 4.35 -10.40
CA GLY A 308 13.68 5.64 -9.85
C GLY A 308 14.30 6.83 -10.59
N VAL A 309 15.61 6.79 -10.86
CA VAL A 309 16.29 7.83 -11.64
C VAL A 309 15.74 7.91 -13.06
N LEU A 310 15.55 6.77 -13.72
CA LEU A 310 14.97 6.70 -15.06
C LEU A 310 13.54 7.24 -15.08
N LEU A 311 12.72 6.84 -14.11
CA LEU A 311 11.32 7.27 -13.97
C LEU A 311 11.21 8.78 -13.69
N TRP A 312 12.09 9.32 -12.85
CA TRP A 312 12.15 10.75 -12.52
C TRP A 312 12.48 11.61 -13.73
N ARG A 313 13.43 11.16 -14.56
CA ARG A 313 13.85 11.84 -15.79
C ARG A 313 12.78 11.75 -16.87
N ARG A 314 12.22 10.56 -17.08
CA ARG A 314 11.27 10.28 -18.15
C ARG A 314 9.93 10.98 -17.95
N ALA A 315 9.41 11.00 -16.73
CA ALA A 315 8.02 11.35 -16.50
C ALA A 315 7.87 12.31 -15.32
N PRO A 316 7.94 13.65 -15.53
CA PRO A 316 7.87 14.64 -14.45
C PRO A 316 6.61 14.54 -13.57
N ALA A 317 5.51 14.03 -14.12
CA ALA A 317 4.29 13.78 -13.36
C ALA A 317 4.48 12.67 -12.30
N SER A 318 5.37 11.69 -12.49
CA SER A 318 5.65 10.62 -11.51
C SER A 318 6.28 11.13 -10.22
N ARG A 319 6.88 12.34 -10.26
CA ARG A 319 7.64 12.93 -9.15
C ARG A 319 6.84 13.03 -7.86
N LEU A 320 5.51 13.19 -7.90
CA LEU A 320 4.69 13.19 -6.67
C LEU A 320 4.87 11.89 -5.87
N VAL A 321 4.79 10.74 -6.54
CA VAL A 321 4.94 9.42 -5.90
C VAL A 321 6.37 9.23 -5.40
N LEU A 322 7.36 9.67 -6.17
CA LEU A 322 8.78 9.59 -5.79
C LEU A 322 9.12 10.49 -4.60
N ILE A 323 8.63 11.73 -4.62
CA ILE A 323 8.75 12.67 -3.50
C ILE A 323 8.09 12.08 -2.25
N TYR A 324 6.89 11.49 -2.37
CA TYR A 324 6.27 10.80 -1.24
C TYR A 324 7.17 9.69 -0.69
N GLY A 325 7.75 8.85 -1.54
CA GLY A 325 8.71 7.83 -1.12
C GLY A 325 9.92 8.42 -0.38
N VAL A 326 10.52 9.50 -0.91
CA VAL A 326 11.65 10.20 -0.29
C VAL A 326 11.27 10.82 1.06
N VAL A 327 10.13 11.48 1.16
CA VAL A 327 9.62 12.08 2.41
C VAL A 327 9.45 11.02 3.49
N VAL A 328 8.85 9.89 3.16
CA VAL A 328 8.66 8.78 4.10
C VAL A 328 10.00 8.20 4.52
N ILE A 329 10.93 7.97 3.58
CA ILE A 329 12.27 7.45 3.89
C ILE A 329 13.02 8.41 4.81
N LEU A 330 13.00 9.72 4.54
CA LEU A 330 13.64 10.73 5.39
C LEU A 330 13.03 10.78 6.79
N ALA A 331 11.70 10.75 6.90
CA ALA A 331 11.01 10.81 8.18
C ALA A 331 11.35 9.60 9.07
N TYR A 332 11.37 8.39 8.51
CA TYR A 332 11.75 7.19 9.26
C TYR A 332 13.26 7.08 9.46
N ALA A 333 14.08 7.58 8.54
CA ALA A 333 15.53 7.68 8.75
C ALA A 333 15.87 8.54 9.97
N ALA A 334 15.12 9.62 10.19
CA ALA A 334 15.28 10.53 11.32
C ALA A 334 14.69 10.00 12.64
N THR A 335 13.90 8.92 12.63
CA THR A 335 13.22 8.38 13.81
C THR A 335 13.57 6.89 14.02
N PRO A 336 14.73 6.58 14.62
CA PRO A 336 15.22 5.20 14.76
C PRO A 336 14.22 4.22 15.39
N LEU A 337 13.43 4.69 16.36
CA LEU A 337 12.39 3.91 17.04
C LEU A 337 11.27 3.45 16.11
N LEU A 338 11.09 4.12 14.97
CA LEU A 338 10.03 3.86 14.00
C LEU A 338 10.54 3.16 12.73
N GLN A 339 11.81 2.74 12.67
CA GLN A 339 12.41 2.04 11.52
C GLN A 339 12.00 0.55 11.42
N GLY A 340 10.79 0.21 11.88
CA GLY A 340 10.28 -1.14 11.79
C GLY A 340 9.97 -1.56 10.36
N VAL A 341 9.93 -2.87 10.15
CA VAL A 341 9.65 -3.49 8.84
C VAL A 341 8.28 -3.08 8.29
N ARG A 342 7.28 -2.95 9.18
CA ARG A 342 5.89 -2.62 8.82
C ARG A 342 5.75 -1.22 8.24
N GLN A 343 6.61 -0.30 8.65
CA GLN A 343 6.61 1.09 8.17
C GLN A 343 6.98 1.17 6.69
N ARG A 344 7.75 0.18 6.17
CA ARG A 344 8.09 0.06 4.75
C ARG A 344 6.91 -0.39 3.88
N VAL A 345 5.88 -1.03 4.43
CA VAL A 345 4.78 -1.62 3.63
C VAL A 345 4.07 -0.56 2.76
N GLN A 346 3.91 0.67 3.25
CA GLN A 346 3.34 1.77 2.47
C GLN A 346 4.20 2.21 1.26
N LEU A 347 5.48 1.83 1.22
CA LEU A 347 6.42 2.08 0.13
C LEU A 347 6.48 0.95 -0.90
N ILE A 348 5.89 -0.22 -0.63
CA ILE A 348 5.90 -1.35 -1.55
C ILE A 348 5.38 -0.96 -2.95
N PRO A 349 4.27 -0.20 -3.11
CA PRO A 349 3.81 0.24 -4.42
C PRO A 349 4.85 1.02 -5.21
N ILE A 350 5.65 1.82 -4.50
CA ILE A 350 6.68 2.66 -5.08
C ILE A 350 7.85 1.78 -5.49
N PHE A 351 8.39 0.96 -4.59
CA PHE A 351 9.48 0.03 -4.92
C PHE A 351 9.11 -0.91 -6.07
N ALA A 352 7.90 -1.48 -6.06
CA ALA A 352 7.42 -2.30 -7.15
C ALA A 352 7.38 -1.53 -8.49
N TRP A 353 6.94 -0.27 -8.48
CA TRP A 353 6.98 0.56 -9.69
C TRP A 353 8.42 0.81 -10.14
N LEU A 354 9.32 1.14 -9.22
CA LEU A 354 10.72 1.40 -9.54
C LEU A 354 11.40 0.18 -10.17
N GLN A 355 11.25 -1.00 -9.55
CA GLN A 355 11.79 -2.25 -10.05
C GLN A 355 11.19 -2.62 -11.42
N PHE A 356 9.87 -2.50 -11.56
CA PHE A 356 9.20 -2.73 -12.85
C PHE A 356 9.70 -1.76 -13.93
N HIS A 357 9.84 -0.48 -13.60
CA HIS A 357 10.28 0.52 -14.57
C HIS A 357 11.68 0.24 -15.09
N PHE A 358 12.60 -0.16 -14.20
CA PHE A 358 13.94 -0.60 -14.59
C PHE A 358 13.89 -1.80 -15.55
N ALA A 359 13.17 -2.86 -15.17
CA ALA A 359 13.03 -4.05 -16.01
C ALA A 359 12.39 -3.74 -17.37
N TRP A 360 11.40 -2.85 -17.39
CA TRP A 360 10.73 -2.39 -18.61
C TRP A 360 11.68 -1.67 -19.57
N GLU A 361 12.50 -0.75 -19.07
CA GLU A 361 13.44 -0.01 -19.93
C GLU A 361 14.51 -0.96 -20.52
N ILE A 362 15.02 -1.91 -19.74
CA ILE A 362 15.94 -2.95 -20.24
C ILE A 362 15.28 -3.78 -21.35
N ALA A 363 14.08 -4.31 -21.09
CA ALA A 363 13.38 -5.14 -22.06
C ALA A 363 13.09 -4.39 -23.36
N ARG A 364 12.68 -3.12 -23.26
CA ARG A 364 12.44 -2.27 -24.43
C ARG A 364 13.72 -2.06 -25.23
N ASP A 365 14.84 -1.75 -24.58
CA ASP A 365 16.10 -1.48 -25.27
C ASP A 365 16.65 -2.72 -25.97
N ILE A 366 16.50 -3.91 -25.37
CA ILE A 366 16.81 -5.20 -26.01
C ILE A 366 15.96 -5.41 -27.26
N LEU A 367 14.64 -5.19 -27.18
CA LEU A 367 13.72 -5.37 -28.31
C LEU A 367 14.02 -4.40 -29.47
N VAL A 368 14.36 -3.15 -29.17
CA VAL A 368 14.74 -2.15 -30.19
C VAL A 368 16.02 -2.58 -30.91
N ARG A 369 17.05 -3.02 -30.17
CA ARG A 369 18.30 -3.51 -30.76
C ARG A 369 18.09 -4.75 -31.62
N ALA A 370 17.24 -5.68 -31.18
CA ALA A 370 16.92 -6.89 -31.94
C ALA A 370 16.25 -6.56 -33.29
N ARG A 371 15.27 -5.65 -33.29
CA ARG A 371 14.60 -5.20 -34.53
C ARG A 371 15.56 -4.48 -35.48
N GLY A 372 16.42 -3.61 -34.95
CA GLY A 372 17.42 -2.91 -35.77
C GLY A 372 18.40 -3.85 -36.46
N ARG A 373 18.78 -4.97 -35.81
CA ARG A 373 19.62 -6.01 -36.43
C ARG A 373 18.88 -6.76 -37.54
N ALA A 374 17.62 -7.12 -37.31
CA ALA A 374 16.80 -7.82 -38.31
C ALA A 374 16.62 -6.99 -39.60
N THR A 375 16.34 -5.70 -39.48
CA THR A 375 16.20 -4.81 -40.65
C THR A 375 17.52 -4.66 -41.43
N ARG A 376 18.67 -4.60 -40.73
CA ARG A 376 19.98 -4.55 -41.40
C ARG A 376 20.32 -5.84 -42.16
N LEU A 377 19.92 -6.99 -41.63
CA LEU A 377 20.10 -8.28 -42.32
C LEU A 377 19.22 -8.38 -43.57
N GLN A 378 17.96 -7.91 -43.50
CA GLN A 378 17.06 -7.87 -44.66
C GLN A 378 17.51 -6.89 -45.75
N ALA A 379 18.23 -5.82 -45.40
CA ALA A 379 18.76 -4.88 -46.37
C ALA A 379 20.07 -5.34 -47.03
N ALA A 380 20.71 -6.39 -46.49
CA ALA A 380 21.95 -6.95 -47.02
C ALA A 380 21.73 -8.17 -47.94
N THR A 381 20.51 -8.69 -47.98
CA THR A 381 20.02 -9.74 -48.89
C THR A 381 19.26 -9.11 -50.03
#